data_AF-A0A847RSU5-F1
#
_entry.id   AF-A0A847RSU5-F1
#
_cell.length_a   1.000
_cell.length_b   1.000
_cell.length_c   1.000
_cell.angle_alpha   90.00
_cell.angle_beta   90.00
_cell.angle_gamma   90.00
#
_symmetry.space_group_name_H-M   'P 1'
#
loop_
_entity.id
_entity.type
_entity.pdbx_description
1 polymer ?
#
loop_
_entity_poly.entity_id
_entity_poly.type
_entity_poly.pdbx_seq_one_letter_code
_entity_poly.pdbx_strand_id
1 'polypeptide(L)'
;MSTTACRECNLQISPNVANCPGCGAAVRQPGNTGCSLLFIALVIFGWVMWLSRSYAPAPDRNTASTAPTAATVEAPPNVASLQSAPVPDSAATPPSPWEYSANPDPLRKAQTREANLRSSDLDAKLTVRQSPKYGFDIYLSIRQGHFQCSMGGSCTLHARFDDQPEKSWRVTASNDDDTRTVFLAEGSNRKFLALLKKSRQLVIEVGLYQQGDQQFIFDNTTGLEWD
;
A
#
# COMPACT_ATOMS: atom_id res chain seq x y z
N MET A 1 -6.00 34.09 19.33
CA MET A 1 -6.53 33.81 17.98
C MET A 1 -6.96 35.15 17.39
N SER A 2 -6.30 35.65 16.35
CA SER A 2 -6.63 36.96 15.75
C SER A 2 -7.83 36.79 14.81
N THR A 3 -8.90 37.54 15.07
CA THR A 3 -10.08 37.64 14.21
C THR A 3 -10.09 39.01 13.53
N THR A 4 -10.62 39.08 12.31
CA THR A 4 -10.80 40.34 11.58
C THR A 4 -12.29 40.53 11.29
N ALA A 5 -12.79 41.75 11.40
CA ALA A 5 -14.18 42.07 11.07
C ALA A 5 -14.38 42.17 9.55
N CYS A 6 -15.43 41.53 9.03
CA CYS A 6 -15.85 41.71 7.65
C CYS A 6 -16.32 43.15 7.42
N ARG A 7 -15.84 43.83 6.37
CA ARG A 7 -16.19 45.23 6.09
C ARG A 7 -17.66 45.45 5.74
N GLU A 8 -18.33 44.42 5.20
CA GLU A 8 -19.71 44.53 4.73
C GLU A 8 -20.75 44.24 5.83
N CYS A 9 -20.50 43.22 6.65
CA CYS A 9 -21.48 42.76 7.65
C CYS A 9 -20.98 42.84 9.10
N ASN A 10 -19.77 43.34 9.32
CA ASN A 10 -19.11 43.48 10.61
C ASN A 10 -18.99 42.18 11.44
N LEU A 11 -19.21 41.03 10.80
CA LEU A 11 -19.06 39.72 11.42
C LEU A 11 -17.57 39.41 11.65
N GLN A 12 -17.25 38.88 12.83
CA GLN A 12 -15.88 38.43 13.13
C GLN A 12 -15.58 37.14 12.38
N ILE A 13 -14.56 37.17 11.52
CA ILE A 13 -14.15 36.05 10.69
C ILE A 13 -12.65 35.79 10.85
N SER A 14 -12.23 34.57 10.48
CA SER A 14 -10.82 34.22 10.42
C SER A 14 -10.13 34.98 9.27
N PRO A 15 -8.89 35.47 9.44
CA PRO A 15 -8.17 36.22 8.41
C PRO A 15 -7.86 35.40 7.14
N ASN A 16 -8.01 34.07 7.18
CA ASN A 16 -7.66 33.16 6.09
C ASN A 16 -8.85 32.67 5.24
N VAL A 17 -10.07 33.19 5.43
CA VAL A 17 -11.22 32.81 4.58
C VAL A 17 -11.24 33.63 3.29
N ALA A 18 -11.52 32.99 2.16
CA ALA A 18 -11.64 33.67 0.86
C ALA A 18 -12.95 34.50 0.77
N ASN A 19 -14.02 34.01 1.39
CA ASN A 19 -15.34 34.64 1.39
C ASN A 19 -15.92 34.67 2.81
N CYS A 20 -16.64 35.75 3.12
CA CYS A 20 -17.37 35.87 4.38
C CYS A 20 -18.58 34.93 4.39
N PRO A 21 -18.75 34.04 5.40
CA PRO A 21 -19.89 33.14 5.48
C PRO A 21 -21.22 33.84 5.77
N GLY A 22 -21.19 35.07 6.32
CA GLY A 22 -22.40 35.82 6.64
C GLY A 22 -23.01 36.56 5.43
N CYS A 23 -22.16 37.11 4.55
CA CYS A 23 -22.62 37.96 3.44
C CYS A 23 -22.07 37.59 2.06
N GLY A 24 -21.22 36.56 1.95
CA GLY A 24 -20.64 36.10 0.69
C GLY A 24 -19.54 37.02 0.11
N ALA A 25 -19.31 38.19 0.69
CA ALA A 25 -18.33 39.15 0.20
C ALA A 25 -16.91 38.57 0.19
N ALA A 26 -16.16 38.83 -0.87
CA ALA A 26 -14.77 38.43 -1.01
C ALA A 26 -13.89 39.19 -0.01
N VAL A 27 -13.04 38.46 0.70
CA VAL A 27 -12.11 39.03 1.69
C VAL A 27 -10.74 39.18 1.02
N ARG A 28 -10.18 40.40 1.04
CA ARG A 28 -8.83 40.64 0.52
C ARG A 28 -7.80 40.06 1.49
N GLN A 29 -7.15 38.97 1.08
CA GLN A 29 -6.01 38.42 1.81
C GLN A 29 -4.80 39.37 1.69
N PRO A 30 -4.08 39.66 2.78
CA PRO A 30 -2.83 40.41 2.70
C PRO A 30 -1.80 39.57 1.94
N GLY A 31 -1.48 40.00 0.72
CA GLY A 31 -0.45 39.38 -0.12
C GLY A 31 0.91 39.45 0.56
N ASN A 32 1.56 38.31 0.73
CA ASN A 32 2.86 38.17 1.40
C ASN A 32 4.01 38.55 0.44
N THR A 33 4.14 39.83 0.09
CA THR A 33 5.23 40.36 -0.75
C THR A 33 6.42 40.81 0.11
N GLY A 34 7.16 39.86 0.70
CA GLY A 34 8.27 40.22 1.59
C GLY A 34 9.39 39.20 1.86
N CYS A 35 9.39 37.99 1.27
CA CYS A 35 10.42 36.97 1.59
C CYS A 35 11.09 36.29 0.39
N SER A 36 10.87 36.78 -0.84
CA SER A 36 11.38 36.12 -2.05
C SER A 36 12.84 36.46 -2.40
N LEU A 37 13.42 37.53 -1.84
CA LEU A 37 14.79 37.94 -2.15
C LEU A 37 15.86 37.26 -1.27
N LEU A 38 15.51 36.75 -0.09
CA LEU A 38 16.44 36.05 0.80
C LEU A 38 16.76 34.61 0.36
N PHE A 39 15.82 33.94 -0.31
CA PHE A 39 16.03 32.58 -0.82
C PHE A 39 16.98 32.53 -2.03
N ILE A 40 16.95 33.55 -2.90
CA ILE A 40 17.83 33.59 -4.09
C ILE A 40 19.31 33.74 -3.67
N ALA A 41 19.59 34.53 -2.63
CA ALA A 41 20.96 34.69 -2.11
C ALA A 41 21.52 33.40 -1.48
N LEU A 42 20.69 32.62 -0.75
CA LEU A 42 21.11 31.37 -0.13
C LEU A 42 21.33 30.24 -1.14
N VAL A 43 20.55 30.19 -2.23
CA VAL A 43 20.73 29.19 -3.30
C VAL A 43 22.02 29.45 -4.09
N ILE A 44 22.38 30.71 -4.34
CA ILE A 44 23.65 31.05 -5.02
C ILE A 44 24.86 30.72 -4.14
N PHE A 45 24.80 30.99 -2.83
CA PHE A 45 25.91 30.68 -1.91
C PHE A 45 26.11 29.16 -1.72
N GLY A 46 25.02 28.38 -1.70
CA GLY A 46 25.08 26.92 -1.67
C GLY A 46 25.69 26.30 -2.93
N TRP A 47 25.43 26.90 -4.11
CA TRP A 47 26.01 26.44 -5.38
C TRP A 47 27.53 26.67 -5.44
N VAL A 48 28.02 27.81 -4.95
CA VAL A 48 29.46 28.14 -4.92
C VAL A 48 30.24 27.24 -3.94
N MET A 49 29.63 26.81 -2.83
CA MET A 49 30.25 25.84 -1.91
C MET A 49 30.20 24.39 -2.41
N TRP A 50 29.34 24.05 -3.38
CA TRP A 50 29.29 22.70 -3.95
C TRP A 50 30.35 22.49 -5.05
N LEU A 51 30.74 23.56 -5.76
CA LEU A 51 31.78 23.52 -6.82
C LEU A 51 33.23 23.49 -6.29
N SER A 52 33.48 23.71 -5.00
CA SER A 52 34.84 23.70 -4.41
C SER A 52 35.22 22.40 -3.71
N ARG A 53 34.35 21.36 -3.72
CA ARG A 53 34.61 20.06 -3.06
C ARG A 53 35.08 18.94 -3.98
N SER A 54 35.25 19.20 -5.28
CA SER A 54 35.75 18.24 -6.26
C SER A 54 37.26 18.37 -6.48
N TYR A 55 38.05 18.17 -5.42
CA TYR A 55 39.46 17.78 -5.50
C TYR A 55 39.83 16.95 -4.26
N ALA A 56 39.50 15.67 -4.29
CA ALA A 56 40.13 14.67 -3.42
C ALA A 56 40.78 13.62 -4.33
N PRO A 57 42.11 13.42 -4.26
CA PRO A 57 42.78 12.40 -5.04
C PRO A 57 42.52 11.00 -4.47
N ALA A 58 42.32 10.02 -5.36
CA ALA A 58 42.13 8.61 -5.01
C ALA A 58 43.43 7.98 -4.50
N PRO A 59 43.40 7.11 -3.46
CA PRO A 59 44.52 6.22 -3.16
C PRO A 59 44.41 4.91 -3.94
N ASP A 60 45.48 4.60 -4.67
CA ASP A 60 45.74 3.30 -5.29
C ASP A 60 46.18 2.23 -4.27
N ARG A 61 45.90 0.97 -4.67
CA ARG A 61 46.68 -0.28 -4.51
C ARG A 61 45.99 -1.40 -3.73
N ASN A 62 45.62 -2.43 -4.51
CA ASN A 62 46.05 -3.83 -4.42
C ASN A 62 46.53 -4.31 -3.04
N THR A 63 46.08 -5.49 -2.59
CA THR A 63 46.86 -6.75 -2.54
C THR A 63 46.08 -7.85 -1.80
N ALA A 64 46.29 -9.09 -2.26
CA ALA A 64 46.13 -10.37 -1.57
C ALA A 64 44.74 -10.99 -1.40
N SER A 65 44.49 -11.89 -2.36
CA SER A 65 43.89 -13.22 -2.14
C SER A 65 44.50 -13.93 -0.93
N THR A 66 43.66 -14.48 -0.06
CA THR A 66 43.98 -15.66 0.75
C THR A 66 42.68 -16.40 1.03
N ALA A 67 42.48 -17.53 0.34
CA ALA A 67 41.56 -18.56 0.80
C ALA A 67 42.15 -19.24 2.05
N PRO A 68 41.31 -19.75 2.95
CA PRO A 68 41.34 -21.20 3.13
C PRO A 68 39.97 -21.85 3.36
N THR A 69 39.84 -23.00 2.72
CA THR A 69 39.46 -24.30 3.30
C THR A 69 38.03 -24.56 3.76
N ALA A 70 37.50 -25.60 3.13
CA ALA A 70 36.29 -26.37 3.41
C ALA A 70 36.10 -26.81 4.88
N ALA A 71 34.84 -26.85 5.30
CA ALA A 71 34.35 -27.76 6.33
C ALA A 71 32.95 -28.30 5.95
N THR A 72 33.01 -29.56 5.54
CA THR A 72 32.04 -30.66 5.45
C THR A 72 31.04 -30.78 6.63
N VAL A 73 29.76 -31.05 6.28
CA VAL A 73 28.72 -31.86 7.00
C VAL A 73 28.23 -31.29 8.35
N GLU A 74 26.93 -31.05 8.57
CA GLU A 74 25.95 -32.12 8.86
C GLU A 74 24.50 -31.61 8.74
N ALA A 75 23.66 -32.43 8.12
CA ALA A 75 22.21 -32.27 8.07
C ALA A 75 21.57 -32.93 9.30
N PRO A 76 20.59 -32.30 9.97
CA PRO A 76 19.68 -33.02 10.85
C PRO A 76 18.51 -33.64 10.05
N PRO A 77 17.93 -34.73 10.58
CA PRO A 77 17.11 -35.66 9.82
C PRO A 77 15.67 -35.18 9.62
N ASN A 78 15.15 -35.55 8.45
CA ASN A 78 13.80 -36.04 8.19
C ASN A 78 12.92 -36.22 9.43
N VAL A 79 12.00 -35.27 9.64
CA VAL A 79 10.73 -35.51 10.34
C VAL A 79 9.63 -35.53 9.29
N ALA A 80 9.39 -36.75 8.81
CA ALA A 80 8.09 -37.36 8.62
C ALA A 80 6.98 -36.42 8.13
N SER A 81 6.86 -36.40 6.81
CA SER A 81 5.61 -36.47 6.05
C SER A 81 4.36 -36.70 6.91
N LEU A 82 3.61 -35.63 7.16
CA LEU A 82 2.17 -35.73 7.35
C LEU A 82 1.55 -35.66 5.96
N GLN A 83 1.37 -36.83 5.36
CA GLN A 83 0.48 -37.05 4.22
C GLN A 83 -0.93 -36.64 4.63
N SER A 84 -1.33 -35.42 4.27
CA SER A 84 -2.74 -35.10 4.14
C SER A 84 -3.29 -35.94 3.00
N ALA A 85 -4.22 -36.82 3.33
CA ALA A 85 -4.92 -37.69 2.39
C ALA A 85 -5.45 -36.90 1.18
N PRO A 86 -5.52 -37.51 -0.02
CA PRO A 86 -6.20 -36.90 -1.16
C PRO A 86 -7.68 -36.76 -0.80
N VAL A 87 -8.13 -35.51 -0.65
CA VAL A 87 -9.56 -35.21 -0.63
C VAL A 87 -10.10 -35.60 -2.01
N PRO A 88 -11.20 -36.37 -2.10
CA PRO A 88 -11.70 -36.90 -3.36
C PRO A 88 -12.10 -35.77 -4.32
N ASP A 89 -11.76 -35.98 -5.59
CA ASP A 89 -12.27 -35.25 -6.75
C ASP A 89 -13.77 -34.98 -6.59
N SER A 90 -14.14 -33.70 -6.54
CA SER A 90 -15.53 -33.25 -6.61
C SER A 90 -15.62 -32.03 -7.52
N ALA A 91 -15.92 -32.34 -8.80
CA ALA A 91 -16.39 -31.48 -9.88
C ALA A 91 -15.43 -30.38 -10.36
N ALA A 92 -14.81 -30.64 -11.51
CA ALA A 92 -14.04 -29.66 -12.28
C ALA A 92 -14.95 -28.55 -12.84
N THR A 93 -15.15 -27.50 -12.04
CA THR A 93 -15.37 -26.13 -12.53
C THR A 93 -14.21 -25.77 -13.47
N PRO A 94 -14.42 -25.06 -14.59
CA PRO A 94 -13.31 -24.60 -15.44
C PRO A 94 -12.23 -23.95 -14.58
N PRO A 95 -10.93 -24.15 -14.88
CA PRO A 95 -9.85 -23.74 -13.99
C PRO A 95 -9.84 -22.23 -13.82
N SER A 96 -10.52 -21.77 -12.79
CA SER A 96 -10.43 -20.41 -12.28
C SER A 96 -9.00 -20.21 -11.76
N PRO A 97 -8.35 -19.07 -12.03
CA PRO A 97 -7.02 -18.79 -11.48
C PRO A 97 -7.06 -18.55 -9.95
N TRP A 98 -8.25 -18.57 -9.35
CA TRP A 98 -8.47 -18.43 -7.93
C TRP A 98 -8.15 -19.73 -7.18
N GLU A 99 -7.26 -19.63 -6.19
CA GLU A 99 -6.93 -20.70 -5.27
C GLU A 99 -7.82 -20.61 -4.01
N TYR A 100 -8.67 -21.61 -3.80
CA TYR A 100 -9.58 -21.67 -2.65
C TYR A 100 -8.99 -22.50 -1.51
N SER A 101 -9.20 -22.04 -0.28
CA SER A 101 -8.83 -22.80 0.92
C SER A 101 -9.85 -22.64 2.05
N ALA A 102 -9.86 -23.62 2.96
CA ALA A 102 -10.65 -23.59 4.17
C ALA A 102 -9.78 -24.06 5.35
N ASN A 103 -9.62 -23.21 6.35
CA ASN A 103 -8.81 -23.47 7.53
C ASN A 103 -9.71 -23.58 8.78
N PRO A 104 -9.69 -24.69 9.52
CA PRO A 104 -10.51 -24.84 10.72
C PRO A 104 -10.05 -23.89 11.84
N ASP A 105 -11.01 -23.32 12.56
CA ASP A 105 -10.84 -22.58 13.81
C ASP A 105 -11.50 -23.38 14.94
N PRO A 106 -10.73 -24.24 15.65
CA PRO A 106 -11.28 -25.09 16.71
C PRO A 106 -11.88 -24.29 17.87
N LEU A 107 -11.35 -23.10 18.16
CA LEU A 107 -11.83 -22.26 19.25
C LEU A 107 -13.26 -21.77 18.99
N ARG A 108 -13.56 -21.41 17.73
CA ARG A 108 -14.89 -20.92 17.32
C ARG A 108 -15.79 -22.01 16.75
N LYS A 109 -15.29 -23.26 16.64
CA LYS A 109 -15.99 -24.38 16.01
C LYS A 109 -16.52 -24.03 14.61
N ALA A 110 -15.70 -23.31 13.85
CA ALA A 110 -16.03 -22.82 12.52
C ALA A 110 -14.78 -22.91 11.63
N GLN A 111 -14.85 -22.42 10.38
CA GLN A 111 -13.72 -22.39 9.47
C GLN A 111 -13.56 -21.01 8.82
N THR A 112 -12.32 -20.60 8.60
CA THR A 112 -11.98 -19.45 7.75
C THR A 112 -11.92 -19.92 6.32
N ARG A 113 -12.67 -19.28 5.42
CA ARG A 113 -12.62 -19.53 3.98
C ARG A 113 -11.82 -18.43 3.32
N GLU A 114 -11.04 -18.77 2.29
CA GLU A 114 -10.28 -17.81 1.50
C GLU A 114 -10.34 -18.15 0.01
N ALA A 115 -10.32 -17.12 -0.83
CA ALA A 115 -10.01 -17.19 -2.25
C ALA A 115 -8.83 -16.27 -2.55
N ASN A 116 -7.79 -16.81 -3.17
CA ASN A 116 -6.52 -16.13 -3.40
C ASN A 116 -6.27 -15.97 -4.91
N LEU A 117 -5.77 -14.81 -5.31
CA LEU A 117 -5.31 -14.54 -6.67
C LEU A 117 -3.91 -13.93 -6.60
N ARG A 118 -3.00 -14.43 -7.45
CA ARG A 118 -1.63 -13.92 -7.56
C ARG A 118 -1.54 -12.89 -8.67
N SER A 119 -0.69 -11.89 -8.48
CA SER A 119 -0.33 -10.96 -9.55
C SER A 119 0.51 -11.64 -10.62
N SER A 120 0.48 -11.12 -11.84
CA SER A 120 1.26 -11.60 -12.98
C SER A 120 2.66 -11.00 -13.07
N ASP A 121 2.94 -9.93 -12.32
CA ASP A 121 4.16 -9.15 -12.39
C ASP A 121 5.00 -9.22 -11.09
N LEU A 122 4.68 -8.39 -10.11
CA LEU A 122 5.39 -8.23 -8.85
C LEU A 122 4.67 -9.08 -7.81
N ASP A 123 5.34 -10.11 -7.29
CA ASP A 123 4.68 -11.13 -6.48
C ASP A 123 3.88 -10.57 -5.27
N ALA A 124 2.58 -10.48 -5.51
CA ALA A 124 1.57 -10.00 -4.62
C ALA A 124 0.38 -10.97 -4.69
N LYS A 125 -0.38 -11.01 -3.60
CA LYS A 125 -1.52 -11.88 -3.46
C LYS A 125 -2.70 -11.10 -2.92
N LEU A 126 -3.76 -11.04 -3.73
CA LEU A 126 -5.06 -10.54 -3.33
C LEU A 126 -5.85 -11.68 -2.70
N THR A 127 -6.41 -11.45 -1.52
CA THR A 127 -7.17 -12.47 -0.79
C THR A 127 -8.55 -11.95 -0.42
N VAL A 128 -9.58 -12.71 -0.75
CA VAL A 128 -10.96 -12.53 -0.28
C VAL A 128 -11.20 -13.55 0.83
N ARG A 129 -11.60 -13.10 2.02
CA ARG A 129 -11.66 -13.96 3.20
C ARG A 129 -12.96 -13.79 3.98
N GLN A 130 -13.47 -14.91 4.49
CA GLN A 130 -14.52 -14.96 5.51
C GLN A 130 -13.95 -15.67 6.73
N SER A 131 -13.71 -14.92 7.80
CA SER A 131 -13.19 -15.42 9.07
C SER A 131 -14.26 -15.40 10.16
N PRO A 132 -14.39 -16.44 11.01
CA PRO A 132 -15.23 -16.39 12.20
C PRO A 132 -14.74 -15.37 13.24
N LYS A 133 -13.45 -15.00 13.22
CA LYS A 133 -12.85 -14.03 14.15
C LYS A 133 -12.98 -12.59 13.66
N TYR A 134 -12.71 -12.36 12.36
CA TYR A 134 -12.56 -11.03 11.78
C TYR A 134 -13.71 -10.62 10.84
N GLY A 135 -14.62 -11.53 10.51
CA GLY A 135 -15.69 -11.27 9.56
C GLY A 135 -15.23 -11.36 8.11
N PHE A 136 -15.87 -10.58 7.24
CA PHE A 136 -15.56 -10.51 5.81
C PHE A 136 -14.56 -9.39 5.52
N ASP A 137 -13.42 -9.75 4.95
CA ASP A 137 -12.38 -8.79 4.56
C ASP A 137 -11.71 -9.16 3.24
N ILE A 138 -11.10 -8.16 2.63
CA ILE A 138 -10.25 -8.31 1.45
C ILE A 138 -8.92 -7.62 1.77
N TYR A 139 -7.83 -8.30 1.49
CA TYR A 139 -6.50 -7.78 1.77
C TYR A 139 -5.52 -8.09 0.64
N LEU A 140 -4.51 -7.24 0.55
CA LEU A 140 -3.37 -7.39 -0.33
C LEU A 140 -2.15 -7.73 0.51
N SER A 141 -1.40 -8.73 0.06
CA SER A 141 -0.11 -9.09 0.65
C SER A 141 0.99 -9.09 -0.42
N ILE A 142 2.21 -8.76 -0.05
CA ILE A 142 3.38 -8.71 -0.94
C ILE A 142 4.50 -9.58 -0.39
N ARG A 143 5.33 -10.16 -1.27
CA ARG A 143 6.50 -10.94 -0.84
C ARG A 143 7.67 -10.08 -0.41
N GLN A 144 7.88 -8.94 -1.08
CA GLN A 144 9.05 -8.08 -0.87
C GLN A 144 8.63 -6.62 -0.69
N GLY A 145 9.40 -5.89 0.11
CA GLY A 145 9.09 -4.52 0.51
C GLY A 145 8.22 -4.45 1.77
N HIS A 146 7.77 -3.24 2.07
CA HIS A 146 6.91 -2.92 3.20
C HIS A 146 5.94 -1.82 2.75
N PHE A 147 4.65 -1.98 3.04
CA PHE A 147 3.68 -0.93 2.72
C PHE A 147 4.00 0.33 3.51
N GLN A 148 4.05 1.47 2.82
CA GLN A 148 4.28 2.77 3.43
C GLN A 148 2.98 3.33 4.02
N CYS A 149 2.40 2.62 4.97
CA CYS A 149 1.29 3.15 5.77
C CYS A 149 1.88 3.97 6.93
N SER A 150 1.73 5.29 6.90
CA SER A 150 2.25 6.14 7.99
C SER A 150 1.47 5.92 9.28
N MET A 151 2.16 5.91 10.43
CA MET A 151 1.51 5.92 11.74
C MET A 151 0.66 7.19 11.88
N GLY A 152 -0.66 7.04 11.80
CA GLY A 152 -1.63 8.13 11.89
C GLY A 152 -2.15 8.68 10.56
N GLY A 153 -1.70 8.16 9.41
CA GLY A 153 -2.18 8.56 8.08
C GLY A 153 -3.08 7.51 7.43
N SER A 154 -4.03 7.96 6.62
CA SER A 154 -4.84 7.08 5.77
C SER A 154 -3.94 6.43 4.72
N CYS A 155 -3.63 5.16 4.90
CA CYS A 155 -3.01 4.36 3.85
C CYS A 155 -4.03 4.21 2.72
N THR A 156 -3.63 4.58 1.51
CA THR A 156 -4.53 4.61 0.35
C THR A 156 -3.98 3.70 -0.71
N LEU A 157 -4.88 2.88 -1.26
CA LEU A 157 -4.63 2.00 -2.37
C LEU A 157 -5.43 2.53 -3.56
N HIS A 158 -4.80 2.65 -4.71
CA HIS A 158 -5.46 3.05 -5.94
C HIS A 158 -5.72 1.79 -6.77
N ALA A 159 -6.95 1.61 -7.25
CA ALA A 159 -7.30 0.44 -8.04
C ALA A 159 -8.04 0.82 -9.30
N ARG A 160 -7.66 0.18 -10.40
CA ARG A 160 -8.35 0.23 -11.67
C ARG A 160 -8.87 -1.16 -12.03
N PHE A 161 -10.15 -1.24 -12.37
CA PHE A 161 -10.83 -2.46 -12.78
C PHE A 161 -11.11 -2.37 -14.28
N ASP A 162 -10.46 -3.23 -15.08
CA ASP A 162 -10.45 -3.14 -16.54
C ASP A 162 -10.13 -1.69 -17.02
N ASP A 163 -10.91 -1.18 -17.99
CA ASP A 163 -10.79 0.16 -18.55
C ASP A 163 -11.56 1.23 -17.75
N GLN A 164 -12.04 0.91 -16.53
CA GLN A 164 -12.73 1.91 -15.71
C GLN A 164 -11.77 2.97 -15.15
N PRO A 165 -12.27 4.16 -14.78
CA PRO A 165 -11.48 5.12 -14.03
C PRO A 165 -10.93 4.51 -12.74
N GLU A 166 -9.70 4.90 -12.42
CA GLU A 166 -9.05 4.61 -11.14
C GLU A 166 -9.90 5.08 -9.96
N LYS A 167 -9.93 4.29 -8.89
CA LYS A 167 -10.62 4.60 -7.64
C LYS A 167 -9.67 4.44 -6.46
N SER A 168 -9.73 5.38 -5.53
CA SER A 168 -8.98 5.31 -4.28
C SER A 168 -9.75 4.54 -3.21
N TRP A 169 -9.04 3.68 -2.49
CA TRP A 169 -9.55 2.81 -1.44
C TRP A 169 -8.74 3.05 -0.18
N ARG A 170 -9.43 3.29 0.95
CA ARG A 170 -8.76 3.32 2.24
C ARG A 170 -8.35 1.91 2.62
N VAL A 171 -7.12 1.77 3.11
CA VAL A 171 -6.60 0.53 3.67
C VAL A 171 -6.08 0.75 5.09
N THR A 172 -6.06 -0.32 5.86
CA THR A 172 -5.53 -0.37 7.22
C THR A 172 -4.38 -1.38 7.29
N ALA A 173 -3.40 -1.09 8.14
CA ALA A 173 -2.32 -2.02 8.42
C ALA A 173 -2.86 -3.30 9.09
N SER A 174 -2.04 -4.36 9.07
CA SER A 174 -2.34 -5.56 9.83
C SER A 174 -2.29 -5.31 11.34
N ASN A 175 -3.11 -6.03 12.10
CA ASN A 175 -3.18 -5.94 13.56
C ASN A 175 -2.12 -6.80 14.28
N ASP A 176 -1.30 -7.55 13.53
CA ASP A 176 -0.18 -8.36 14.01
C ASP A 176 1.19 -7.77 13.65
N ASP A 177 1.21 -6.47 13.33
CA ASP A 177 2.39 -5.70 12.88
C ASP A 177 3.02 -6.23 11.57
N ASP A 178 2.31 -7.08 10.82
CA ASP A 178 2.75 -7.43 9.46
C ASP A 178 2.61 -6.23 8.52
N THR A 179 3.76 -5.64 8.20
CA THR A 179 3.91 -4.52 7.28
C THR A 179 3.83 -4.91 5.80
N ARG A 180 3.70 -6.21 5.50
CA ARG A 180 3.54 -6.73 4.13
C ARG A 180 2.10 -7.09 3.80
N THR A 181 1.16 -6.75 4.68
CA THR A 181 -0.27 -6.98 4.48
C THR A 181 -1.06 -5.71 4.79
N VAL A 182 -1.94 -5.32 3.86
CA VAL A 182 -2.91 -4.23 4.06
C VAL A 182 -4.32 -4.70 3.76
N PHE A 183 -5.26 -4.29 4.59
CA PHE A 183 -6.67 -4.67 4.51
C PHE A 183 -7.47 -3.50 3.96
N LEU A 184 -8.43 -3.76 3.08
CA LEU A 184 -9.42 -2.73 2.74
C LEU A 184 -10.18 -2.31 4.01
N ALA A 185 -10.33 -1.01 4.20
CA ALA A 185 -11.05 -0.46 5.32
C ALA A 185 -12.49 -0.97 5.37
N GLU A 186 -13.02 -1.12 6.58
CA GLU A 186 -14.39 -1.55 6.82
C GLU A 186 -15.40 -0.73 5.99
N GLY A 187 -16.44 -1.40 5.49
CA GLY A 187 -17.45 -0.80 4.60
C GLY A 187 -17.03 -0.71 3.12
N SER A 188 -15.76 -0.88 2.78
CA SER A 188 -15.29 -0.87 1.39
C SER A 188 -15.30 -2.26 0.74
N ASN A 189 -15.13 -3.32 1.54
CA ASN A 189 -14.97 -4.70 1.09
C ASN A 189 -16.05 -5.16 0.09
N ARG A 190 -17.34 -4.91 0.38
CA ARG A 190 -18.44 -5.36 -0.50
C ARG A 190 -18.48 -4.62 -1.84
N LYS A 191 -18.16 -3.32 -1.85
CA LYS A 191 -18.08 -2.52 -3.08
C LYS A 191 -16.91 -2.96 -3.94
N PHE A 192 -15.76 -3.23 -3.32
CA PHE A 192 -14.58 -3.75 -4.01
C PHE A 192 -14.88 -5.12 -4.64
N LEU A 193 -15.45 -6.05 -3.86
CA LEU A 193 -15.85 -7.37 -4.36
C LEU A 193 -16.81 -7.27 -5.55
N ALA A 194 -17.79 -6.38 -5.49
CA ALA A 194 -18.77 -6.21 -6.56
C ALA A 194 -18.16 -5.72 -7.88
N LEU A 195 -17.08 -4.92 -7.81
CA LEU A 195 -16.31 -4.51 -8.99
C LEU A 195 -15.39 -5.64 -9.46
N LEU A 196 -14.70 -6.30 -8.53
CA LEU A 196 -13.80 -7.42 -8.80
C LEU A 196 -14.50 -8.60 -9.49
N LYS A 197 -15.70 -8.99 -9.04
CA LYS A 197 -16.50 -10.06 -9.67
C LYS A 197 -16.91 -9.76 -11.11
N LYS A 198 -16.84 -8.49 -11.53
CA LYS A 198 -17.22 -8.04 -12.89
C LYS A 198 -16.01 -7.74 -13.77
N SER A 199 -14.80 -7.67 -13.19
CA SER A 199 -13.60 -7.34 -13.92
C SER A 199 -12.95 -8.58 -14.53
N ARG A 200 -12.16 -8.36 -15.58
CA ARG A 200 -11.22 -9.34 -16.13
C ARG A 200 -9.77 -9.05 -15.73
N GLN A 201 -9.47 -7.79 -15.43
CA GLN A 201 -8.18 -7.32 -14.96
C GLN A 201 -8.37 -6.34 -13.80
N LEU A 202 -7.45 -6.42 -12.84
CA LEU A 202 -7.33 -5.46 -11.75
C LEU A 202 -5.88 -4.99 -11.69
N VAL A 203 -5.68 -3.68 -11.71
CA VAL A 203 -4.38 -3.05 -11.42
C VAL A 203 -4.49 -2.33 -10.09
N ILE A 204 -3.59 -2.64 -9.17
CA ILE A 204 -3.49 -1.98 -7.87
C ILE A 204 -2.19 -1.19 -7.82
N GLU A 205 -2.26 0.08 -7.42
CA GLU A 205 -1.11 0.90 -7.10
C GLU A 205 -1.11 1.26 -5.60
N VAL A 206 0.03 1.08 -4.94
CA VAL A 206 0.19 1.40 -3.52
C VAL A 206 1.65 1.70 -3.19
N GLY A 207 1.86 2.66 -2.28
CA GLY A 207 3.18 3.08 -1.83
C GLY A 207 3.91 2.03 -1.01
N LEU A 208 5.15 1.72 -1.42
CA LEU A 208 6.11 0.90 -0.69
C LEU A 208 7.27 1.75 -0.16
N TYR A 209 7.70 1.46 1.07
CA TYR A 209 8.77 2.18 1.72
C TYR A 209 10.08 2.07 0.91
N GLN A 210 10.69 3.23 0.60
CA GLN A 210 11.90 3.39 -0.24
C GLN A 210 11.75 2.96 -1.72
N GLN A 211 10.58 2.47 -2.13
CA GLN A 211 10.31 2.05 -3.51
C GLN A 211 9.27 2.96 -4.19
N GLY A 212 8.63 3.87 -3.44
CA GLY A 212 7.58 4.72 -3.96
C GLY A 212 6.34 3.90 -4.32
N ASP A 213 5.49 4.45 -5.19
CA ASP A 213 4.29 3.76 -5.63
C ASP A 213 4.63 2.61 -6.56
N GLN A 214 4.13 1.42 -6.23
CA GLN A 214 4.32 0.20 -7.00
C GLN A 214 2.98 -0.29 -7.53
N GLN A 215 2.99 -0.78 -8.76
CA GLN A 215 1.82 -1.34 -9.43
C GLN A 215 1.87 -2.87 -9.38
N PHE A 216 0.73 -3.48 -9.13
CA PHE A 216 0.51 -4.91 -9.10
C PHE A 216 -0.62 -5.24 -10.07
N ILE A 217 -0.33 -6.10 -11.04
CA ILE A 217 -1.27 -6.47 -12.09
C ILE A 217 -1.84 -7.85 -11.79
N PHE A 218 -3.16 -7.94 -11.70
CA PHE A 218 -3.90 -9.19 -11.55
C PHE A 218 -4.65 -9.46 -12.85
N ASP A 219 -4.05 -10.29 -13.71
CA ASP A 219 -4.68 -10.73 -14.94
C ASP A 219 -5.67 -11.87 -14.66
N ASN A 220 -6.73 -11.93 -15.45
CA ASN A 220 -7.76 -12.95 -15.38
C ASN A 220 -8.49 -13.02 -14.02
N THR A 221 -9.07 -11.92 -13.54
CA THR A 221 -9.84 -11.90 -12.28
C THR A 221 -11.18 -12.65 -12.35
N THR A 222 -11.53 -13.23 -13.51
CA THR A 222 -12.80 -13.92 -13.73
C THR A 222 -12.91 -15.23 -12.95
N GLY A 223 -14.14 -15.75 -12.80
CA GLY A 223 -14.37 -17.03 -12.13
C GLY A 223 -14.20 -16.99 -10.61
N LEU A 224 -14.29 -15.81 -9.99
CA LEU A 224 -14.36 -15.67 -8.54
C LEU A 224 -15.74 -16.12 -8.03
N GLU A 225 -15.77 -17.26 -7.34
CA GLU A 225 -16.94 -17.84 -6.71
C GLU A 225 -16.96 -17.43 -5.23
N TRP A 226 -17.64 -16.31 -4.96
CA TRP A 226 -17.74 -15.74 -3.61
C TRP A 226 -19.06 -15.01 -3.42
N ASP A 227 -19.86 -15.43 -2.44
CA ASP A 227 -21.16 -14.85 -2.11
C ASP A 227 -21.17 -14.20 -0.71
#